data_AF-A0A497GHD4-F1
#
_entry.id   AF-A0A497GHD4-F1
#
_cell.length_a   1.000
_cell.length_b   1.000
_cell.length_c   1.000
_cell.angle_alpha   90.00
_cell.angle_beta   90.00
_cell.angle_gamma   90.00
#
_symmetry.space_group_name_H-M   'P 1'
#
loop_
_entity.id
_entity.type
_entity.pdbx_description
1 polymer ?
#
loop_
_entity_poly.entity_id
_entity_poly.type
_entity_poly.pdbx_seq_one_letter_code
_entity_poly.pdbx_strand_id
1 'polypeptide(L)'
;MQSLTQVQNIKVKYVQYIFYAGAILSILSAILTLANPIVRYYPGAAISALLVGLFFAALDFFAGWYLNSLKPLSWWIALILLALGVLGGLIGLVSLNLLSLISLLISGYGLYLILQPDVQTLYLHRIQFNIFGAGSTPTPYPQQPYYQQAPAPQAQQTTPSTTQQAPKCPVCGTPLVWVEQYKRWYCTKCQKYY
;
A
#
# COMPACT_ATOMS: atom_id res chain seq x y z
N MET A 1 -10.84 7.38 17.38
CA MET A 1 -9.75 7.90 16.52
C MET A 1 -9.32 6.75 15.62
N GLN A 2 -9.68 6.76 14.34
CA GLN A 2 -9.16 5.77 13.39
C GLN A 2 -7.65 5.98 13.29
N SER A 3 -6.85 4.93 13.49
CA SER A 3 -5.40 5.04 13.35
C SER A 3 -5.07 5.51 11.93
N LEU A 4 -4.12 6.43 11.78
CA LEU A 4 -3.70 6.93 10.45
C LEU A 4 -3.35 5.80 9.47
N THR A 5 -2.97 4.63 9.98
CA THR A 5 -2.69 3.41 9.21
C THR A 5 -3.93 2.81 8.55
N GLN A 6 -5.13 2.99 9.11
CA GLN A 6 -6.38 2.47 8.53
C GLN A 6 -6.80 3.29 7.31
N VAL A 7 -6.77 4.62 7.41
CA VAL A 7 -7.20 5.54 6.33
C VAL A 7 -6.32 5.36 5.08
N GLN A 8 -5.02 5.19 5.29
CA GLN A 8 -4.07 5.00 4.19
C GLN A 8 -4.26 3.67 3.43
N ASN A 9 -4.71 2.60 4.12
CA ASN A 9 -5.02 1.32 3.47
C ASN A 9 -6.24 1.41 2.52
N ILE A 10 -7.18 2.30 2.80
CA ILE A 10 -8.39 2.45 1.97
C ILE A 10 -8.03 3.08 0.62
N LYS A 11 -7.18 4.12 0.62
CA LYS A 11 -6.71 4.78 -0.62
C LYS A 11 -6.02 3.80 -1.58
N VAL A 12 -5.19 2.90 -1.04
CA VAL A 12 -4.51 1.87 -1.84
C VAL A 12 -5.50 0.87 -2.45
N LYS A 13 -6.53 0.46 -1.70
CA LYS A 13 -7.58 -0.41 -2.22
C LYS A 13 -8.38 0.22 -3.35
N TYR A 14 -8.63 1.54 -3.32
CA TYR A 14 -9.29 2.23 -4.43
C TYR A 14 -8.49 2.15 -5.72
N VAL A 15 -7.16 2.35 -5.66
CA VAL A 15 -6.29 2.20 -6.83
C VAL A 15 -6.40 0.77 -7.39
N GLN A 16 -6.38 -0.24 -6.52
CA GLN A 16 -6.57 -1.63 -6.93
C GLN A 16 -7.93 -1.89 -7.60
N TYR A 17 -9.02 -1.34 -7.04
CA TYR A 17 -10.35 -1.48 -7.63
C TYR A 17 -10.47 -0.82 -9.01
N ILE A 18 -9.74 0.26 -9.26
CA ILE A 18 -9.68 0.91 -10.58
C ILE A 18 -9.12 -0.04 -11.64
N PHE A 19 -8.06 -0.80 -11.33
CA PHE A 19 -7.52 -1.80 -12.26
C PHE A 19 -8.50 -2.95 -12.51
N TYR A 20 -9.20 -3.44 -11.48
CA TYR A 20 -10.22 -4.47 -11.69
C TYR A 20 -11.42 -3.97 -12.50
N ALA A 21 -11.84 -2.72 -12.28
CA ALA A 21 -12.86 -2.09 -13.11
C ALA A 21 -12.39 -1.99 -14.58
N GLY A 22 -11.13 -1.59 -14.80
CA GLY A 22 -10.50 -1.58 -16.13
C GLY A 22 -10.56 -2.94 -16.81
N ALA A 23 -10.19 -4.01 -16.10
CA ALA A 23 -10.25 -5.38 -16.63
C ALA A 23 -11.67 -5.77 -17.08
N ILE A 24 -12.69 -5.45 -16.28
CA ILE A 24 -14.09 -5.74 -16.61
C ILE A 24 -14.53 -4.93 -17.84
N LEU A 25 -14.17 -3.65 -17.90
CA LEU A 25 -14.46 -2.78 -19.05
C LEU A 25 -13.78 -3.29 -20.34
N SER A 26 -12.55 -3.78 -20.25
CA SER A 26 -11.84 -4.41 -21.38
C SER A 26 -12.60 -5.62 -21.90
N ILE A 27 -13.08 -6.50 -21.02
CA ILE A 27 -13.91 -7.66 -21.42
C ILE A 27 -15.24 -7.21 -22.04
N LEU A 28 -15.95 -6.27 -21.41
CA LEU A 28 -17.21 -5.75 -21.92
C LEU A 28 -17.04 -5.11 -23.31
N SER A 29 -15.96 -4.35 -23.52
CA SER A 29 -15.67 -3.73 -24.81
C SER A 29 -15.44 -4.79 -25.91
N ALA A 30 -14.77 -5.89 -25.59
CA ALA A 30 -14.56 -7.00 -26.50
C ALA A 30 -15.89 -7.69 -26.87
N ILE A 31 -16.75 -7.92 -25.88
CA ILE A 31 -18.08 -8.51 -26.09
C ILE A 31 -18.96 -7.59 -26.95
N LEU A 32 -18.99 -6.29 -26.66
CA LEU A 32 -19.76 -5.32 -27.44
C LEU A 32 -19.25 -5.22 -28.89
N THR A 33 -17.94 -5.38 -29.10
CA THR A 33 -17.35 -5.40 -30.45
C THR A 33 -17.88 -6.57 -31.29
N LEU A 34 -18.18 -7.73 -30.67
CA LEU A 34 -18.81 -8.87 -31.36
C LEU A 34 -20.28 -8.62 -31.76
N ALA A 35 -20.95 -7.69 -31.09
CA ALA A 35 -22.30 -7.28 -31.46
C ALA A 35 -22.32 -6.38 -32.70
N ASN A 36 -21.16 -5.83 -33.11
CA ASN A 36 -21.08 -4.98 -34.29
C ASN A 36 -21.26 -5.81 -35.58
N PRO A 37 -22.25 -5.48 -36.43
CA PRO A 37 -22.55 -6.24 -37.64
C PRO A 37 -21.40 -6.25 -38.65
N ILE A 38 -20.56 -5.21 -38.69
CA ILE A 38 -19.38 -5.14 -39.57
C ILE A 38 -18.35 -6.20 -39.15
N VAL A 39 -18.15 -6.37 -37.85
CA VAL A 39 -17.20 -7.35 -37.29
C VAL A 39 -17.68 -8.78 -37.54
N ARG A 40 -19.01 -9.01 -37.55
CA ARG A 40 -19.58 -10.33 -37.90
C ARG A 40 -19.30 -10.75 -39.34
N TYR A 41 -19.16 -9.80 -40.26
CA TYR A 41 -18.85 -10.09 -41.65
C TYR A 41 -17.40 -10.57 -41.86
N TYR A 42 -16.50 -10.19 -40.95
CA TYR A 42 -15.08 -10.54 -40.99
C TYR A 42 -14.66 -11.35 -39.75
N PRO A 43 -14.72 -12.69 -39.79
CA PRO A 43 -14.46 -13.53 -38.62
C PRO A 43 -13.06 -13.34 -38.02
N GLY A 44 -12.06 -12.98 -38.84
CA GLY A 44 -10.71 -12.65 -38.35
C GLY A 44 -10.66 -11.37 -37.49
N ALA A 45 -11.52 -10.38 -37.78
CA ALA A 45 -11.63 -9.16 -36.98
C ALA A 45 -12.28 -9.43 -35.62
N ALA A 46 -13.26 -10.34 -35.57
CA ALA A 46 -13.91 -10.75 -34.33
C ALA A 46 -12.93 -11.43 -33.35
N ILE A 47 -12.14 -12.39 -33.86
CA ILE A 47 -11.16 -13.13 -33.06
C ILE A 47 -10.06 -12.20 -32.56
N SER A 48 -9.53 -11.33 -33.42
CA SER A 48 -8.49 -10.38 -33.03
C SER A 48 -9.00 -9.39 -31.96
N ALA A 49 -10.22 -8.86 -32.09
CA ALA A 49 -10.81 -8.00 -31.07
C ALA A 49 -10.96 -8.69 -29.71
N LEU A 50 -11.38 -9.97 -29.70
CA LEU A 50 -11.45 -10.76 -28.47
C LEU A 50 -10.08 -10.99 -27.83
N LEU A 51 -9.08 -11.38 -28.63
CA LEU A 51 -7.72 -11.63 -28.13
C LEU A 51 -7.11 -10.37 -27.54
N VAL A 52 -7.27 -9.23 -28.22
CA VAL A 52 -6.80 -7.93 -27.72
C VAL A 52 -7.52 -7.56 -26.42
N GLY A 53 -8.85 -7.65 -26.38
CA GLY A 53 -9.61 -7.33 -25.17
C GLY A 53 -9.28 -8.22 -23.98
N LEU A 54 -9.11 -9.53 -24.20
CA LEU A 54 -8.67 -10.48 -23.17
C LEU A 54 -7.25 -10.21 -22.69
N PHE A 55 -6.34 -9.86 -23.61
CA PHE A 55 -4.97 -9.51 -23.26
C PHE A 55 -4.92 -8.29 -22.34
N PHE A 56 -5.62 -7.21 -22.70
CA PHE A 56 -5.70 -6.03 -21.85
C PHE A 56 -6.39 -6.31 -20.51
N ALA A 57 -7.49 -7.08 -20.51
CA ALA A 57 -8.15 -7.48 -19.29
C ALA A 57 -7.21 -8.29 -18.35
N ALA A 58 -6.40 -9.18 -18.92
CA ALA A 58 -5.40 -9.91 -18.16
C ALA A 58 -4.34 -8.97 -17.60
N LEU A 59 -3.80 -8.04 -18.41
CA LEU A 59 -2.83 -7.05 -17.94
C LEU A 59 -3.37 -6.22 -16.78
N ASP A 60 -4.59 -5.70 -16.89
CA ASP A 60 -5.24 -4.91 -15.83
C ASP A 60 -5.46 -5.75 -14.57
N PHE A 61 -5.94 -6.99 -14.73
CA PHE A 61 -6.15 -7.90 -13.60
C PHE A 61 -4.83 -8.23 -12.88
N PHE A 62 -3.79 -8.57 -13.62
CA PHE A 62 -2.47 -8.85 -13.07
C PHE A 62 -1.87 -7.61 -12.43
N ALA A 63 -2.07 -6.41 -12.98
CA ALA A 63 -1.64 -5.16 -12.36
C ALA A 63 -2.33 -4.92 -11.02
N GLY A 64 -3.66 -5.09 -10.94
CA GLY A 64 -4.40 -5.01 -9.69
C GLY A 64 -3.93 -6.03 -8.65
N TRP A 65 -3.72 -7.29 -9.07
CA TRP A 65 -3.17 -8.33 -8.21
C TRP A 65 -1.72 -8.04 -7.75
N TYR A 66 -0.90 -7.50 -8.65
CA TYR A 66 0.50 -7.16 -8.37
C TYR A 66 0.61 -5.97 -7.41
N LEU A 67 -0.27 -4.98 -7.52
CA LEU A 67 -0.38 -3.86 -6.58
C LEU A 67 -0.75 -4.34 -5.17
N ASN A 68 -1.61 -5.35 -5.06
CA ASN A 68 -1.94 -5.99 -3.77
C ASN A 68 -0.71 -6.66 -3.13
N SER A 69 0.23 -7.15 -3.96
CA SER A 69 1.47 -7.76 -3.46
C SER A 69 2.50 -6.73 -2.98
N LEU A 70 2.29 -5.42 -3.23
CA LEU A 70 3.11 -4.31 -2.75
C LEU A 70 4.63 -4.51 -2.99
N LYS A 71 4.96 -5.13 -4.12
CA LYS A 71 6.33 -5.32 -4.60
C LYS A 71 6.91 -3.99 -5.07
N PRO A 72 8.24 -3.81 -5.02
CA PRO A 72 8.82 -2.49 -5.23
C PRO A 72 8.64 -1.92 -6.65
N LEU A 73 8.44 -2.79 -7.64
CA LEU A 73 8.15 -2.41 -9.02
C LEU A 73 6.68 -2.06 -9.28
N SER A 74 5.76 -2.29 -8.33
CA SER A 74 4.32 -2.21 -8.59
C SER A 74 3.86 -0.79 -8.93
N TRP A 75 4.44 0.20 -8.27
CA TRP A 75 4.14 1.61 -8.51
C TRP A 75 4.48 2.04 -9.94
N TRP A 76 5.68 1.68 -10.43
CA TRP A 76 6.11 2.01 -11.79
C TRP A 76 5.25 1.31 -12.85
N ILE A 77 4.95 0.03 -12.65
CA ILE A 77 4.09 -0.74 -13.56
C ILE A 77 2.69 -0.12 -13.65
N ALA A 78 2.10 0.24 -12.50
CA ALA A 78 0.80 0.88 -12.45
C ALA A 78 0.79 2.24 -13.17
N LEU A 79 1.84 3.05 -12.98
CA LEU A 79 1.96 4.34 -13.64
C LEU A 79 2.04 4.19 -15.17
N ILE A 80 2.88 3.27 -15.66
CA ILE A 80 3.02 2.98 -17.09
C ILE A 80 1.68 2.49 -17.68
N LEU A 81 1.01 1.56 -17.02
CA LEU A 81 -0.27 1.02 -17.50
C LEU A 81 -1.37 2.08 -17.52
N LEU A 82 -1.47 2.92 -16.48
CA LEU A 82 -2.43 4.03 -16.46
C LEU A 82 -2.13 5.05 -17.55
N ALA A 83 -0.86 5.39 -17.79
CA ALA A 83 -0.47 6.29 -18.86
C ALA A 83 -0.82 5.72 -20.25
N LEU A 84 -0.57 4.43 -20.48
CA LEU A 84 -0.98 3.74 -21.71
C LEU A 84 -2.51 3.70 -21.85
N GLY A 85 -3.25 3.49 -20.76
CA GLY A 85 -4.71 3.55 -20.75
C GLY A 85 -5.25 4.93 -21.14
N VAL A 86 -4.65 6.00 -20.60
CA VAL A 86 -5.01 7.38 -21.00
C VAL A 86 -4.71 7.62 -22.48
N LEU A 87 -3.53 7.22 -22.97
CA LEU A 87 -3.18 7.34 -24.39
C LEU A 87 -4.15 6.56 -25.29
N GLY A 88 -4.48 5.33 -24.93
CA GLY A 88 -5.47 4.51 -25.64
C GLY A 88 -6.87 5.15 -25.65
N GLY A 89 -7.29 5.71 -24.51
CA GLY A 89 -8.54 6.47 -24.40
C GLY A 89 -8.56 7.71 -25.29
N LEU A 90 -7.44 8.45 -25.36
CA LEU A 90 -7.30 9.62 -26.24
C LEU A 90 -7.39 9.25 -27.72
N ILE A 91 -6.76 8.15 -28.13
CA ILE A 91 -6.88 7.64 -29.50
C ILE A 91 -8.32 7.20 -29.77
N GLY A 92 -8.98 6.58 -28.79
CA GLY A 92 -10.37 6.16 -28.88
C GLY A 92 -11.38 7.31 -28.99
N LEU A 93 -11.06 8.50 -28.48
CA LEU A 93 -11.94 9.69 -28.59
C LEU A 93 -12.19 10.11 -30.04
N VAL A 94 -11.29 9.77 -30.97
CA VAL A 94 -11.48 10.00 -32.42
C VAL A 94 -12.74 9.28 -32.93
N SER A 95 -13.13 8.17 -32.28
CA SER A 95 -14.33 7.40 -32.62
C SER A 95 -15.59 7.84 -31.87
N LEU A 96 -15.51 8.85 -30.99
CA LEU A 96 -16.62 9.36 -30.16
C LEU A 96 -17.36 8.27 -29.37
N ASN A 97 -16.68 7.19 -29.03
CA ASN A 97 -17.29 6.06 -28.33
C ASN A 97 -17.39 6.32 -26.83
N LEU A 98 -18.59 6.14 -26.26
CA LEU A 98 -18.87 6.36 -24.83
C LEU A 98 -17.94 5.52 -23.93
N LEU A 99 -17.63 4.28 -24.34
CA LEU A 99 -16.70 3.43 -23.58
C LEU A 99 -15.28 4.00 -23.52
N SER A 100 -14.80 4.65 -24.58
CA SER A 100 -13.48 5.30 -24.58
C SER A 100 -13.44 6.47 -23.61
N LEU A 101 -14.55 7.22 -23.49
CA LEU A 101 -14.67 8.32 -22.55
C LEU A 101 -14.71 7.83 -21.09
N ILE A 102 -15.46 6.74 -20.82
CA ILE A 102 -15.48 6.09 -19.50
C ILE A 102 -14.08 5.54 -19.14
N SER A 103 -13.42 4.87 -20.08
CA SER A 103 -12.05 4.36 -19.90
C SER A 103 -11.07 5.49 -19.59
N LEU A 104 -11.13 6.60 -20.33
CA LEU A 104 -10.30 7.78 -20.10
C LEU A 104 -10.53 8.38 -18.71
N LEU A 105 -11.79 8.49 -18.26
CA LEU A 105 -12.12 8.98 -16.92
C LEU A 105 -11.56 8.07 -15.83
N ILE A 106 -11.67 6.74 -15.99
CA ILE A 106 -11.17 5.76 -15.02
C ILE A 106 -9.64 5.80 -14.95
N SER A 107 -8.96 5.74 -16.10
CA SER A 107 -7.49 5.79 -16.15
C SER A 107 -6.95 7.14 -15.70
N GLY A 108 -7.58 8.24 -16.10
CA GLY A 108 -7.21 9.59 -15.68
C GLY A 108 -7.39 9.80 -14.17
N TYR A 109 -8.50 9.31 -13.60
CA TYR A 109 -8.72 9.34 -12.16
C TYR A 109 -7.75 8.44 -11.39
N GLY A 110 -7.45 7.24 -11.92
CA GLY A 110 -6.43 6.35 -11.36
C GLY A 110 -5.05 7.01 -11.34
N LEU A 111 -4.67 7.70 -12.42
CA LEU A 111 -3.42 8.44 -12.50
C LEU A 111 -3.41 9.61 -11.50
N TYR A 112 -4.51 10.35 -11.39
CA TYR A 112 -4.65 11.40 -10.39
C TYR A 112 -4.46 10.86 -8.96
N LEU A 113 -5.04 9.70 -8.62
CA LEU A 113 -4.86 9.08 -7.30
C LEU A 113 -3.42 8.61 -7.06
N ILE A 114 -2.75 8.02 -8.06
CA ILE A 114 -1.38 7.51 -7.88
C ILE A 114 -0.34 8.64 -7.76
N LEU A 115 -0.66 9.81 -8.31
CA LEU A 115 0.14 11.03 -8.20
C LEU A 115 -0.04 11.78 -6.88
N GLN A 116 -1.02 11.40 -6.03
CA GLN A 116 -1.17 12.02 -4.73
C GLN A 116 0.04 11.73 -3.82
N PRO A 117 0.59 12.74 -3.11
CA PRO A 117 1.77 12.57 -2.27
C PRO A 117 1.54 11.57 -1.13
N ASP A 118 0.32 11.49 -0.59
CA ASP A 118 -0.07 10.50 0.42
C ASP A 118 0.12 9.06 -0.07
N VAL A 119 -0.24 8.81 -1.33
CA VAL A 119 -0.16 7.47 -1.93
C VAL A 119 1.29 7.16 -2.26
N GLN A 120 2.02 8.11 -2.85
CA GLN A 120 3.43 7.95 -3.18
C GLN A 120 4.28 7.63 -1.95
N THR A 121 4.09 8.36 -0.85
CA THR A 121 4.81 8.10 0.40
C THR A 121 4.53 6.70 0.96
N LEU A 122 3.30 6.19 0.83
CA LEU A 122 3.00 4.81 1.22
C LEU A 122 3.76 3.77 0.39
N TYR A 123 3.78 3.93 -0.93
CA TYR A 123 4.48 3.01 -1.82
C TYR A 123 6.00 3.10 -1.58
N LEU A 124 6.56 4.30 -1.51
CA LEU A 124 7.99 4.53 -1.29
C LEU A 124 8.47 4.04 0.07
N HIS A 125 7.72 4.30 1.14
CA HIS A 125 8.09 3.83 2.48
C HIS A 125 8.11 2.30 2.54
N ARG A 126 7.12 1.64 1.94
CA ARG A 126 7.07 0.17 1.89
C ARG A 126 8.15 -0.42 0.96
N ILE A 127 8.53 0.26 -0.11
CA ILE A 127 9.67 -0.12 -0.98
C ILE A 127 10.97 -0.16 -0.19
N GLN A 128 11.26 0.86 0.63
CA GLN A 128 12.49 0.92 1.42
C GLN A 128 12.60 -0.25 2.40
N PHE A 129 11.51 -0.65 3.05
CA PHE A 129 11.50 -1.84 3.92
C PHE A 129 11.78 -3.15 3.15
N ASN A 130 11.29 -3.27 1.91
CA ASN A 130 11.44 -4.51 1.13
C ASN A 130 12.84 -4.66 0.51
N ILE A 131 13.49 -3.55 0.13
CA ILE A 131 14.82 -3.58 -0.51
C ILE A 131 15.94 -3.66 0.52
N PHE A 132 15.82 -2.98 1.67
CA PHE A 132 16.87 -2.96 2.70
C PHE A 132 16.56 -3.87 3.91
N GLY A 133 15.35 -4.43 4.01
CA GLY A 133 14.89 -5.22 5.15
C GLY A 133 14.69 -6.71 4.88
N ALA A 134 15.13 -7.25 3.73
CA ALA A 134 14.98 -8.67 3.40
C ALA A 134 15.68 -9.65 4.38
N GLY A 135 16.41 -9.15 5.39
CA GLY A 135 16.99 -9.95 6.48
C GLY A 135 16.25 -9.85 7.82
N SER A 136 15.27 -8.96 7.98
CA SER A 136 14.44 -8.90 9.18
C SER A 136 12.99 -9.08 8.76
N THR A 137 12.51 -10.31 8.85
CA THR A 137 11.12 -10.49 9.26
C THR A 137 10.86 -9.47 10.38
N PRO A 138 9.75 -8.70 10.35
CA PRO A 138 9.30 -8.14 11.60
C PRO A 138 9.07 -9.36 12.48
N THR A 139 10.05 -9.66 13.36
CA THR A 139 9.79 -10.41 14.57
C THR A 139 8.46 -9.84 15.04
N PRO A 140 7.42 -10.66 15.22
CA PRO A 140 6.21 -10.19 15.87
C PRO A 140 6.73 -9.44 17.07
N TYR A 141 6.47 -8.12 17.15
CA TYR A 141 6.81 -7.38 18.36
C TYR A 141 6.31 -8.29 19.46
N PRO A 142 7.17 -8.84 20.34
CA PRO A 142 6.67 -9.68 21.40
C PRO A 142 5.60 -8.84 22.02
N GLN A 143 4.35 -9.34 21.98
CA GLN A 143 3.21 -8.67 22.59
C GLN A 143 3.75 -8.19 23.92
N GLN A 144 3.90 -6.87 24.09
CA GLN A 144 4.31 -6.37 25.39
C GLN A 144 3.26 -6.99 26.30
N PRO A 145 3.63 -7.92 27.21
CA PRO A 145 2.66 -8.55 28.07
C PRO A 145 1.91 -7.38 28.65
N TYR A 146 0.60 -7.34 28.36
CA TYR A 146 -0.27 -6.25 28.78
C TYR A 146 0.12 -6.04 30.23
N TYR A 147 0.81 -4.94 30.53
CA TYR A 147 1.19 -4.66 31.89
C TYR A 147 -0.16 -4.48 32.54
N GLN A 148 -0.65 -5.55 33.18
CA GLN A 148 -1.57 -5.43 34.28
C GLN A 148 -0.93 -4.35 35.11
N GLN A 149 -1.54 -3.18 35.07
CA GLN A 149 -1.11 -2.06 35.88
C GLN A 149 -1.07 -2.64 37.28
N ALA A 150 0.14 -2.89 37.77
CA ALA A 150 0.33 -3.24 39.15
C ALA A 150 -0.40 -2.13 39.93
N PRO A 151 -1.22 -2.48 40.93
CA PRO A 151 -1.83 -1.50 41.80
C PRO A 151 -0.75 -0.48 42.18
N ALA A 152 -1.07 0.81 42.05
CA ALA A 152 -0.17 1.90 42.34
C ALA A 152 0.62 1.59 43.64
N PRO A 153 1.96 1.68 43.64
CA PRO A 153 2.72 1.41 44.85
C PRO A 153 2.24 2.33 45.96
N GLN A 154 1.56 1.74 46.94
CA GLN A 154 1.37 2.37 48.24
C GLN A 154 2.77 2.64 48.77
N ALA A 155 3.00 3.88 49.19
CA ALA A 155 4.26 4.33 49.74
C ALA A 155 4.73 3.38 50.86
N GLN A 156 5.74 2.57 50.57
CA GLN A 156 6.49 1.83 51.55
C GLN A 156 7.92 2.36 51.55
N GLN A 157 8.18 3.20 52.54
CA GLN A 157 9.50 3.55 53.01
C GLN A 157 10.14 2.32 53.66
N THR A 158 11.33 1.92 53.18
CA THR A 158 12.37 1.23 53.97
C THR A 158 13.72 1.31 53.22
N THR A 159 14.56 2.25 53.68
CA THR A 159 16.00 2.18 54.06
C THR A 159 16.97 1.09 53.50
N PRO A 160 18.32 1.31 53.57
CA PRO A 160 19.20 1.42 52.40
C PRO A 160 20.27 0.31 52.28
N SER A 161 20.70 -0.01 51.06
CA SER A 161 22.00 -0.61 50.62
C SER A 161 21.85 -0.90 49.13
N THR A 162 22.63 -0.42 48.16
CA THR A 162 24.05 -0.07 48.10
C THR A 162 24.19 0.98 46.99
N THR A 163 25.01 1.99 47.22
CA THR A 163 25.20 3.14 46.33
C THR A 163 25.92 2.77 45.03
N GLN A 164 25.19 2.26 44.03
CA GLN A 164 25.56 2.49 42.63
C GLN A 164 24.56 3.51 42.10
N GLN A 165 25.04 4.74 41.89
CA GLN A 165 24.24 5.80 41.29
C GLN A 165 23.65 5.27 39.98
N ALA A 166 22.33 5.10 39.93
CA ALA A 166 21.65 4.78 38.69
C ALA A 166 22.05 5.84 37.66
N PRO A 167 22.59 5.44 36.49
CA PRO A 167 23.04 6.40 35.51
C PRO A 167 21.86 7.29 35.11
N LYS A 168 22.16 8.55 34.84
CA LYS A 168 21.17 9.50 34.34
C LYS A 168 21.11 9.41 32.84
N CYS A 169 19.91 9.55 32.28
CA CYS A 169 19.73 9.65 30.84
C CYS A 169 20.50 10.87 30.30
N PRO A 170 21.36 10.73 29.26
CA PRO A 170 22.12 11.84 28.72
C PRO A 170 21.25 12.88 28.01
N VAL A 171 20.01 12.52 27.63
CA VAL A 171 19.08 13.40 26.91
C VAL A 171 18.20 14.21 27.86
N CYS A 172 17.69 13.58 28.92
CA CYS A 172 16.67 14.21 29.77
C CYS A 172 17.05 14.30 31.25
N GLY A 173 18.21 13.78 31.65
CA GLY A 173 18.74 13.82 33.02
C GLY A 173 17.98 12.97 34.05
N THR A 174 16.91 12.28 33.64
CA THR A 174 16.09 11.42 34.50
C THR A 174 16.87 10.16 34.87
N PRO A 175 16.74 9.63 36.11
CA PRO A 175 17.37 8.37 36.49
C PRO A 175 16.87 7.22 35.60
N LEU A 176 17.81 6.41 35.13
CA LEU A 176 17.50 5.24 34.34
C LEU A 176 17.03 4.10 35.26
N VAL A 177 16.08 3.30 34.77
CA VAL A 177 15.59 2.10 35.46
C VAL A 177 16.31 0.89 34.87
N TRP A 178 16.91 0.05 35.71
CA TRP A 178 17.52 -1.19 35.25
C TRP A 178 16.43 -2.20 34.89
N VAL A 179 16.51 -2.76 33.68
CA VAL A 179 15.60 -3.83 33.24
C VAL A 179 16.37 -5.13 33.23
N GLU A 180 16.19 -5.94 34.28
CA GLU A 180 16.93 -7.18 34.50
C GLU A 180 16.85 -8.14 33.31
N GLN A 181 15.67 -8.24 32.68
CA GLN A 181 15.41 -9.10 31.54
C GLN A 181 16.37 -8.86 30.36
N TYR A 182 16.78 -7.60 30.14
CA TYR A 182 17.64 -7.23 29.02
C TYR A 182 19.03 -6.79 29.47
N LYS A 183 19.28 -6.74 30.78
CA LYS A 183 20.50 -6.18 31.39
C LYS A 183 20.87 -4.82 30.78
N ARG A 184 19.88 -3.94 30.65
CA ARG A 184 20.01 -2.61 30.03
C ARG A 184 19.31 -1.55 30.86
N TRP A 185 19.75 -0.32 30.71
CA TRP A 185 19.16 0.85 31.35
C TRP A 185 18.04 1.41 30.48
N TYR A 186 16.84 1.60 31.04
CA TYR A 186 15.69 2.13 30.32
C TYR A 186 15.31 3.50 30.84
N CYS A 187 15.12 4.44 29.92
CA CYS A 187 14.62 5.77 30.26
C CYS A 187 13.09 5.79 30.09
N THR A 188 12.36 6.01 31.18
CA THR A 188 10.89 6.09 31.17
C THR A 188 10.37 7.33 30.44
N LYS A 189 11.12 8.44 30.45
CA LYS A 189 10.73 9.70 29.80
C LYS A 189 10.99 9.69 28.29
N CYS A 190 12.13 9.14 27.87
CA CYS A 190 12.51 9.06 26.45
C CYS A 190 12.07 7.76 25.77
N GLN A 191 11.56 6.79 26.54
CA GLN A 191 11.17 5.45 26.08
C GLN A 191 12.26 4.75 25.25
N LYS A 192 13.51 4.85 25.71
CA LYS A 192 14.69 4.36 25.01
C LYS A 192 15.63 3.61 25.95
N TYR A 193 16.27 2.57 25.43
CA TYR A 193 17.30 1.79 26.13
C TYR A 193 18.70 2.37 25.90
N TYR A 194 19.55 2.24 26.91
CA TYR A 194 20.96 2.61 26.94
C TYR A 194 21.80 1.46 27.51
#